data_AF-A0AA41XAX5-F1
#
_entry.id   AF-A0AA41XAX5-F1
#
_cell.length_a   1.000
_cell.length_b   1.000
_cell.length_c   1.000
_cell.angle_alpha   90.00
_cell.angle_beta   90.00
_cell.angle_gamma   90.00
#
_symmetry.space_group_name_H-M   'P 1'
#
loop_
_entity.id
_entity.type
_entity.pdbx_description
1 polymer ?
#
loop_
_entity_poly.entity_id
_entity_poly.type
_entity_poly.pdbx_seq_one_letter_code
_entity_poly.pdbx_strand_id
1 'polypeptide(L)'
;MKKSRTGAWGIVSAIGVFLLSKLKWVLGIVKLAKFSTAFSMLLSLGAYAAVYGWKFGVALVYLLFVHEMGHVWAARRLRLPTSPALFLPFVGAVVGLKQMPKNARDEAFLAYMGPLFGLLSFLPAIPLYIWTGEPFWALVIVLGGSINFFNLIPVSPLDGGRIAGAISTKLWVVGLIILLVYAVAAFSIMGFFLVLLGVSTWFSLRKRQKEADDAAAEEETYSYYLQRLRREWEAYGAVHRTVFQMENHRSELQLRANRGSLPAKEARELLALDRLTDAFRPFDYVMEGEEQQEQLPALQEAFQRVEEQLRETAAEREGIRNYYQLSGRERVQTLIIYLLLLAVLGYSAYYGNQILLEHP
;
A
#
# COMPACT_ATOMS: atom_id res chain seq x y z
N MET A 1 8.27 -50.42 9.03
CA MET A 1 7.85 -49.46 10.08
C MET A 1 7.27 -48.21 9.43
N LYS A 2 5.95 -48.04 9.39
CA LYS A 2 5.27 -46.84 8.84
C LYS A 2 5.10 -45.80 9.96
N LYS A 3 5.87 -44.71 9.91
CA LYS A 3 5.75 -43.56 10.85
C LYS A 3 4.44 -42.81 10.56
N SER A 4 3.60 -42.67 11.58
CA SER A 4 2.26 -42.09 11.49
C SER A 4 2.31 -40.56 11.25
N ARG A 5 1.74 -40.11 10.12
CA ARG A 5 1.56 -38.68 9.78
C ARG A 5 0.43 -38.00 10.59
N THR A 6 -0.27 -38.74 11.44
CA THR A 6 -1.48 -38.28 12.16
C THR A 6 -1.17 -37.40 13.38
N GLY A 7 0.03 -37.47 13.97
CA GLY A 7 0.39 -36.64 15.14
C GLY A 7 0.64 -35.17 14.80
N ALA A 8 1.28 -34.89 13.66
CA ALA A 8 1.61 -33.51 13.26
C ALA A 8 0.36 -32.71 12.85
N TRP A 9 -0.57 -33.34 12.14
CA TRP A 9 -1.84 -32.72 11.75
C TRP A 9 -2.77 -32.45 12.94
N GLY A 10 -2.75 -33.31 13.97
CA GLY A 10 -3.49 -33.11 15.22
C GLY A 10 -2.97 -31.93 16.05
N ILE A 11 -1.65 -31.70 16.05
CA ILE A 11 -1.05 -30.55 16.74
C ILE A 11 -1.33 -29.25 15.98
N VAL A 12 -1.21 -29.26 14.64
CA VAL A 12 -1.52 -28.09 13.80
C VAL A 12 -3.01 -27.72 13.89
N SER A 13 -3.91 -28.70 13.92
CA SER A 13 -5.34 -28.45 14.08
C SER A 13 -5.68 -27.98 15.50
N ALA A 14 -5.05 -28.51 16.55
CA ALA A 14 -5.23 -28.03 17.93
C ALA A 14 -4.73 -26.59 18.11
N ILE A 15 -3.56 -26.25 17.56
CA ILE A 15 -3.03 -24.88 17.56
C ILE A 15 -3.95 -23.96 16.75
N GLY A 16 -4.42 -24.41 15.58
CA GLY A 16 -5.36 -23.66 14.75
C GLY A 16 -6.68 -23.38 15.47
N VAL A 17 -7.26 -24.37 16.15
CA VAL A 17 -8.50 -24.22 16.92
C VAL A 17 -8.30 -23.34 18.16
N PHE A 18 -7.16 -23.42 18.83
CA PHE A 18 -6.82 -22.56 19.96
C PHE A 18 -6.61 -21.09 19.54
N LEU A 19 -5.97 -20.85 18.40
CA LEU A 19 -5.82 -19.51 17.83
C LEU A 19 -7.18 -18.95 17.39
N LEU A 20 -8.02 -19.77 16.74
CA LEU A 20 -9.37 -19.39 16.34
C LEU A 20 -10.31 -19.13 17.54
N SER A 21 -10.15 -19.86 18.64
CA SER A 21 -10.97 -19.65 19.84
C SER A 21 -10.61 -18.33 20.55
N LYS A 22 -9.33 -17.95 20.58
CA LYS A 22 -8.91 -16.60 21.03
C LYS A 22 -9.33 -15.50 20.06
N LEU A 23 -9.35 -15.78 18.76
CA LEU A 23 -9.81 -14.84 17.73
C LEU A 23 -11.29 -14.47 17.87
N LYS A 24 -12.15 -15.39 18.33
CA LYS A 24 -13.58 -15.10 18.60
C LYS A 24 -13.77 -14.05 19.69
N TRP A 25 -12.94 -14.08 20.74
CA TRP A 25 -12.95 -13.07 21.80
C TRP A 25 -12.45 -11.71 21.31
N VAL A 26 -11.40 -11.71 20.48
CA VAL A 26 -10.92 -10.49 19.82
C VAL A 26 -12.01 -9.90 18.92
N LEU A 27 -12.72 -10.72 18.14
CA LEU A 27 -13.83 -10.27 17.29
C LEU A 27 -15.03 -9.76 18.10
N GLY A 28 -15.32 -10.36 19.26
CA GLY A 28 -16.35 -9.89 20.19
C GLY A 28 -15.99 -8.53 20.81
N ILE A 29 -14.75 -8.38 21.25
CA ILE A 29 -14.20 -7.12 21.77
C ILE A 29 -14.19 -6.04 20.67
N VAL A 30 -13.77 -6.38 19.45
CA VAL A 30 -13.80 -5.46 18.29
C VAL A 30 -15.23 -5.03 17.97
N LYS A 31 -16.23 -5.92 18.08
CA LYS A 31 -17.64 -5.58 17.89
C LYS A 31 -18.19 -4.65 18.98
N LEU A 32 -17.75 -4.80 20.23
CA LEU A 32 -18.16 -3.93 21.35
C LEU A 32 -17.40 -2.59 21.37
N ALA A 33 -16.13 -2.60 20.98
CA ALA A 33 -15.27 -1.43 20.84
C ALA A 33 -15.70 -0.50 19.67
N LYS A 34 -16.56 -0.99 18.76
CA LYS A 34 -17.23 -0.15 17.77
C LYS A 34 -18.13 0.93 18.37
N PHE A 35 -18.53 0.83 19.65
CA PHE A 35 -19.52 1.74 20.24
C PHE A 35 -18.94 3.01 20.88
N SER A 36 -17.64 3.10 21.18
CA SER A 36 -16.97 4.39 21.36
C SER A 36 -15.44 4.24 21.43
N THR A 37 -14.70 5.19 20.82
CA THR A 37 -13.24 5.31 20.99
C THR A 37 -12.85 5.29 22.47
N ALA A 38 -13.62 5.97 23.33
CA ALA A 38 -13.42 6.00 24.77
C ALA A 38 -13.49 4.62 25.42
N PHE A 39 -14.48 3.78 25.07
CA PHE A 39 -14.57 2.41 25.60
C PHE A 39 -13.38 1.55 25.18
N SER A 40 -12.98 1.61 23.90
CA SER A 40 -11.81 0.87 23.42
C SER A 40 -10.53 1.30 24.12
N MET A 41 -10.40 2.59 24.41
CA MET A 41 -9.28 3.19 25.11
C MET A 41 -9.23 2.76 26.57
N LEU A 42 -10.36 2.78 27.28
CA LEU A 42 -10.46 2.31 28.67
C LEU A 42 -10.19 0.82 28.78
N LEU A 43 -10.67 0.02 27.82
CA LEU A 43 -10.38 -1.42 27.79
C LEU A 43 -8.87 -1.69 27.57
N SER A 44 -8.26 -0.98 26.63
CA SER A 44 -6.81 -1.03 26.39
C SER A 44 -6.02 -0.60 27.61
N LEU A 45 -6.41 0.51 28.24
CA LEU A 45 -5.82 0.99 29.49
C LEU A 45 -5.91 -0.06 30.59
N GLY A 46 -7.08 -0.64 30.83
CA GLY A 46 -7.28 -1.67 31.84
C GLY A 46 -6.45 -2.92 31.59
N ALA A 47 -6.36 -3.37 30.34
CA ALA A 47 -5.55 -4.52 29.95
C ALA A 47 -4.05 -4.27 30.17
N TYR A 48 -3.52 -3.12 29.75
CA TYR A 48 -2.11 -2.78 30.00
C TYR A 48 -1.84 -2.55 31.49
N ALA A 49 -2.76 -1.90 32.20
CA ALA A 49 -2.65 -1.67 33.64
C ALA A 49 -2.61 -2.98 34.45
N ALA A 50 -3.38 -3.98 34.04
CA ALA A 50 -3.42 -5.28 34.69
C ALA A 50 -2.12 -6.09 34.51
N VAL A 51 -1.41 -5.91 33.40
CA VAL A 51 -0.19 -6.68 33.09
C VAL A 51 1.08 -5.94 33.50
N TYR A 52 1.16 -4.63 33.25
CA TYR A 52 2.38 -3.82 33.40
C TYR A 52 2.25 -2.69 34.43
N GLY A 53 1.11 -2.58 35.10
CA GLY A 53 0.82 -1.53 36.07
C GLY A 53 0.18 -0.28 35.45
N TRP A 54 -0.60 0.43 36.26
CA TRP A 54 -1.44 1.54 35.78
C TRP A 54 -0.64 2.70 35.19
N LYS A 55 0.55 3.03 35.75
CA LYS A 55 1.43 4.09 35.21
C LYS A 55 1.84 3.78 33.77
N PHE A 56 2.24 2.54 33.50
CA PHE A 56 2.58 2.07 32.16
C PHE A 56 1.40 2.16 31.20
N GLY A 57 0.23 1.65 31.62
CA GLY A 57 -0.98 1.69 30.81
C GLY A 57 -1.39 3.11 30.42
N VAL A 58 -1.36 4.05 31.37
CA VAL A 58 -1.68 5.47 31.12
C VAL A 58 -0.69 6.08 30.13
N ALA A 59 0.61 5.91 30.37
CA ALA A 59 1.64 6.44 29.47
C ALA A 59 1.49 5.89 28.05
N LEU A 60 1.33 4.58 27.91
CA LEU A 60 1.20 3.92 26.60
C LEU A 60 -0.04 4.39 25.84
N VAL A 61 -1.20 4.43 26.50
CA VAL A 61 -2.45 4.88 25.88
C VAL A 61 -2.39 6.36 25.50
N TYR A 62 -1.79 7.20 26.34
CA TYR A 62 -1.55 8.61 26.02
C TYR A 62 -0.70 8.78 24.76
N LEU A 63 0.44 8.08 24.68
CA LEU A 63 1.36 8.17 23.55
C LEU A 63 0.71 7.70 22.24
N LEU A 64 0.01 6.56 22.28
CA LEU A 64 -0.75 6.04 21.13
C LEU A 64 -1.85 7.02 20.71
N PHE A 65 -2.56 7.62 21.68
CA PHE A 65 -3.61 8.57 21.37
C PHE A 65 -3.08 9.82 20.67
N VAL A 66 -2.00 10.43 21.18
CA VAL A 66 -1.44 11.63 20.54
C VAL A 66 -0.88 11.31 19.16
N HIS A 67 -0.26 10.14 18.97
CA HIS A 67 0.15 9.64 17.66
C HIS A 67 -1.04 9.55 16.68
N GLU A 68 -2.11 8.85 17.03
CA GLU A 68 -3.31 8.74 16.18
C GLU A 68 -3.97 10.10 15.90
N MET A 69 -3.94 11.03 16.87
CA MET A 69 -4.44 12.38 16.66
C MET A 69 -3.64 13.14 15.61
N GLY A 70 -2.35 12.82 15.43
CA GLY A 70 -1.54 13.32 14.32
C GLY A 70 -2.11 12.91 12.96
N HIS A 71 -2.45 11.63 12.78
CA HIS A 71 -3.11 11.16 11.55
C HIS A 71 -4.48 11.80 11.34
N VAL A 72 -5.29 11.90 12.40
CA VAL A 72 -6.62 12.53 12.32
C VAL A 72 -6.50 14.00 11.95
N TRP A 73 -5.53 14.71 12.51
CA TRP A 73 -5.27 16.11 12.18
C TRP A 73 -4.86 16.26 10.71
N ALA A 74 -3.97 15.40 10.22
CA ALA A 74 -3.55 15.39 8.82
C ALA A 74 -4.71 15.09 7.88
N ALA A 75 -5.52 14.07 8.20
CA ALA A 75 -6.69 13.70 7.43
C ALA A 75 -7.70 14.86 7.36
N ARG A 76 -7.95 15.57 8.46
CA ARG A 76 -8.79 16.78 8.47
C ARG A 76 -8.23 17.89 7.58
N ARG A 77 -6.90 18.12 7.61
CA ARG A 77 -6.23 19.10 6.72
C ARG A 77 -6.38 18.73 5.25
N LEU A 78 -6.32 17.44 4.93
CA LEU A 78 -6.52 16.89 3.59
C LEU A 78 -8.01 16.70 3.22
N ARG A 79 -8.95 17.06 4.11
CA ARG A 79 -10.39 16.86 3.96
C ARG A 79 -10.79 15.39 3.69
N LEU A 80 -10.02 14.46 4.26
CA LEU A 80 -10.26 13.03 4.16
C LEU A 80 -11.16 12.57 5.33
N PRO A 81 -12.28 11.89 5.06
CA PRO A 81 -13.13 11.35 6.11
C PRO A 81 -12.45 10.19 6.84
N THR A 82 -12.39 10.28 8.17
CA THR A 82 -11.83 9.25 9.05
C THR A 82 -12.92 8.48 9.79
N SER A 83 -12.59 7.26 10.17
CA SER A 83 -13.33 6.46 11.14
C SER A 83 -12.89 6.82 12.57
N PRO A 84 -13.70 6.52 13.59
CA PRO A 84 -13.26 6.65 14.99
C PRO A 84 -11.99 5.85 15.24
N ALA A 85 -11.09 6.38 16.08
CA ALA A 85 -9.89 5.66 16.51
C ALA A 85 -10.30 4.45 17.35
N LEU A 86 -9.70 3.29 17.07
CA LEU A 86 -9.92 2.05 17.78
C LEU A 86 -8.64 1.63 18.50
N PHE A 87 -8.69 1.52 19.82
CA PHE A 87 -7.57 1.06 20.64
C PHE A 87 -7.72 -0.43 20.93
N LEU A 88 -6.78 -1.22 20.43
CA LEU A 88 -6.75 -2.67 20.60
C LEU A 88 -5.65 -3.04 21.61
N PRO A 89 -6.01 -3.66 22.74
CA PRO A 89 -5.04 -4.13 23.73
C PRO A 89 -3.96 -5.01 23.08
N PHE A 90 -2.70 -4.76 23.41
CA PHE A 90 -1.51 -5.50 22.94
C PHE A 90 -1.25 -5.44 21.42
N VAL A 91 -2.05 -4.69 20.66
CA VAL A 91 -1.86 -4.50 19.22
C VAL A 91 -1.46 -3.06 18.92
N GLY A 92 -2.18 -2.09 19.47
CA GLY A 92 -1.95 -0.66 19.22
C GLY A 92 -3.25 0.10 19.03
N ALA A 93 -3.18 1.24 18.36
CA ALA A 93 -4.34 2.00 17.94
C ALA A 93 -4.42 2.02 16.42
N VAL A 94 -5.63 2.12 15.87
CA VAL A 94 -5.84 2.23 14.43
C VAL A 94 -6.94 3.23 14.13
N VAL A 95 -6.67 4.14 13.20
CA VAL A 95 -7.67 5.02 12.57
C VAL A 95 -7.88 4.58 11.12
N GLY A 96 -9.09 4.15 10.80
CA GLY A 96 -9.47 3.83 9.43
C GLY A 96 -9.67 5.09 8.58
N LEU A 97 -9.10 5.12 7.38
CA LEU A 97 -9.45 6.10 6.35
C LEU A 97 -10.65 5.59 5.53
N LYS A 98 -11.69 6.42 5.37
CA LYS A 98 -12.85 6.06 4.52
C LYS A 98 -12.58 6.34 3.03
N GLN A 99 -11.57 7.16 2.73
CA GLN A 99 -11.10 7.46 1.39
C GLN A 99 -9.57 7.46 1.38
N MET A 100 -8.98 6.88 0.33
CA MET A 100 -7.52 6.88 0.15
C MET A 100 -7.04 8.29 -0.24
N PRO A 101 -5.80 8.69 0.14
CA PRO A 101 -5.19 9.93 -0.34
C PRO A 101 -5.12 9.97 -1.87
N LYS A 102 -5.15 11.18 -2.46
CA LYS A 102 -5.19 11.34 -3.93
C LYS A 102 -3.84 11.19 -4.61
N ASN A 103 -2.74 11.38 -3.88
CA ASN A 103 -1.38 11.35 -4.40
C ASN A 103 -0.38 10.92 -3.32
N ALA A 104 0.84 10.58 -3.74
CA ALA A 104 1.92 10.11 -2.87
C ALA A 104 2.30 11.13 -1.78
N ARG A 105 2.17 12.43 -2.08
CA ARG A 105 2.54 13.52 -1.16
C ARG A 105 1.58 13.62 0.02
N ASP A 106 0.28 13.55 -0.26
CA ASP A 106 -0.77 13.57 0.75
C ASP A 106 -0.71 12.30 1.61
N GLU A 107 -0.40 11.15 1.00
CA GLU A 107 -0.16 9.91 1.73
C GLU A 107 1.05 10.00 2.65
N ALA A 108 2.20 10.48 2.14
CA ALA A 108 3.40 10.68 2.95
C ALA A 108 3.15 11.68 4.09
N PHE A 109 2.53 12.84 3.79
CA PHE A 109 2.19 13.84 4.80
C PHE A 109 1.31 13.26 5.90
N LEU A 110 0.25 12.54 5.54
CA LEU A 110 -0.63 11.89 6.51
C LEU A 110 0.10 10.86 7.37
N ALA A 111 1.00 10.08 6.78
CA ALA A 111 1.80 9.08 7.48
C ALA A 111 2.85 9.72 8.41
N TYR A 112 3.45 10.88 8.07
CA TYR A 112 4.39 11.57 8.96
C TYR A 112 3.75 12.17 10.19
N MET A 113 2.50 12.64 10.09
CA MET A 113 1.92 13.38 11.20
C MET A 113 1.70 12.52 12.45
N GLY A 114 1.52 11.20 12.31
CA GLY A 114 1.49 10.29 13.45
C GLY A 114 2.80 10.29 14.24
N PRO A 115 3.92 9.85 13.63
CA PRO A 115 5.24 9.88 14.25
C PRO A 115 5.69 11.26 14.72
N LEU A 116 5.32 12.34 14.01
CA LEU A 116 5.63 13.71 14.43
C LEU A 116 4.88 14.10 15.71
N PHE A 117 3.57 13.85 15.79
CA PHE A 117 2.80 14.13 17.01
C PHE A 117 3.22 13.22 18.14
N GLY A 118 3.56 11.97 17.83
CA GLY A 118 4.15 11.05 18.78
C GLY A 118 5.49 11.53 19.33
N LEU A 119 6.39 12.09 18.50
CA LEU A 119 7.59 12.78 18.98
C LEU A 119 7.22 13.89 19.98
N LEU A 120 6.31 14.80 19.57
CA LEU A 120 5.88 15.93 20.42
C LEU A 120 5.28 15.48 21.75
N SER A 121 4.64 14.30 21.79
CA SER A 121 3.94 13.78 22.98
C SER A 121 4.87 13.47 24.15
N PHE A 122 6.12 13.06 23.89
CA PHE A 122 7.07 12.71 24.95
C PHE A 122 8.14 13.78 25.18
N LEU A 123 8.26 14.80 24.33
CA LEU A 123 9.24 15.89 24.54
C LEU A 123 9.14 16.54 25.93
N PRO A 124 7.95 16.81 26.50
CA PRO A 124 7.85 17.37 27.85
C PRO A 124 8.42 16.46 28.94
N ALA A 125 8.46 15.15 28.73
CA ALA A 125 9.00 14.20 29.70
C ALA A 125 10.53 14.36 29.88
N ILE A 126 11.25 14.90 28.89
CA ILE A 126 12.70 15.09 28.96
C ILE A 126 13.09 16.09 30.09
N PRO A 127 12.63 17.35 30.08
CA PRO A 127 12.96 18.28 31.16
C PRO A 127 12.34 17.84 32.51
N LEU A 128 11.17 17.20 32.49
CA LEU A 128 10.54 16.68 33.71
C LEU A 128 11.39 15.58 34.36
N TYR A 129 11.97 14.68 33.57
CA TYR A 129 12.91 13.68 34.06
C TYR A 129 14.16 14.34 34.67
N ILE A 130 14.77 15.28 33.94
CA ILE A 130 15.99 15.97 34.40
C ILE A 130 15.75 16.70 35.74
N TRP A 131 14.56 17.27 35.92
CA TRP A 131 14.24 18.02 37.14
C TRP A 131 13.81 17.15 38.32
N THR A 132 13.03 16.10 38.06
CA THR A 132 12.42 15.28 39.14
C THR A 132 13.20 14.01 39.46
N GLY A 133 13.98 13.48 38.51
CA GLY A 133 14.61 12.17 38.61
C GLY A 133 13.62 10.99 38.61
N GLU A 134 12.32 11.24 38.39
CA GLU A 134 11.30 10.20 38.48
C GLU A 134 11.38 9.23 37.29
N PRO A 135 11.56 7.91 37.52
CA PRO A 135 11.68 6.90 36.45
C PRO A 135 10.48 6.83 35.51
N PHE A 136 9.31 7.32 35.96
CA PHE A 136 8.11 7.41 35.13
C PHE A 136 8.34 8.26 33.87
N TRP A 137 9.07 9.37 33.96
CA TRP A 137 9.32 10.22 32.79
C TRP A 137 10.28 9.55 31.80
N ALA A 138 11.27 8.80 32.29
CA ALA A 138 12.12 7.97 31.46
C ALA A 138 11.30 6.90 30.72
N LEU A 139 10.34 6.26 31.39
CA LEU A 139 9.40 5.33 30.76
C LEU A 139 8.61 5.99 29.62
N VAL A 140 8.11 7.21 29.81
CA VAL A 140 7.39 7.95 28.76
C VAL A 140 8.30 8.24 27.56
N ILE A 141 9.57 8.59 27.77
CA ILE A 141 10.54 8.82 26.71
C ILE A 141 10.83 7.54 25.93
N VAL A 142 11.08 6.42 26.63
CA VAL A 142 11.34 5.12 25.99
C VAL A 142 10.15 4.65 25.18
N LEU A 143 8.95 4.64 25.79
CA LEU A 143 7.74 4.20 25.11
C LEU A 143 7.44 5.10 23.91
N GLY A 144 7.52 6.42 24.09
CA GLY A 144 7.27 7.39 23.04
C GLY A 144 8.25 7.24 21.89
N GLY A 145 9.55 7.18 22.19
CA GLY A 145 10.58 6.94 21.18
C GLY A 145 10.37 5.61 20.46
N SER A 146 10.15 4.52 21.19
CA SER A 146 10.07 3.16 20.64
C SER A 146 8.85 2.95 19.76
N ILE A 147 7.66 3.40 20.18
CA ILE A 147 6.42 3.24 19.42
C ILE A 147 6.52 3.96 18.07
N ASN A 148 6.97 5.21 18.10
CA ASN A 148 7.08 6.02 16.89
C ASN A 148 8.23 5.53 15.99
N PHE A 149 9.35 5.10 16.57
CA PHE A 149 10.45 4.48 15.81
C PHE A 149 10.02 3.19 15.13
N PHE A 150 9.29 2.32 15.84
CA PHE A 150 8.73 1.09 15.28
C PHE A 150 7.74 1.38 14.14
N ASN A 151 6.86 2.37 14.30
CA ASN A 151 5.94 2.79 13.25
C ASN A 151 6.65 3.35 12.01
N LEU A 152 7.92 3.77 12.12
CA LEU A 152 8.72 4.18 10.97
C LEU A 152 9.39 3.03 10.23
N ILE A 153 9.26 1.76 10.63
CA ILE A 153 9.81 0.64 9.83
C ILE A 153 9.18 0.69 8.42
N PRO A 154 9.98 0.59 7.34
CA PRO A 154 9.49 0.83 5.97
C PRO A 154 8.69 -0.36 5.43
N VAL A 155 7.58 -0.73 6.07
CA VAL A 155 6.70 -1.82 5.66
C VAL A 155 5.25 -1.52 6.05
N SER A 156 4.31 -1.70 5.13
CA SER A 156 2.87 -1.57 5.45
C SER A 156 2.42 -2.75 6.31
N PRO A 157 1.53 -2.57 7.31
CA PRO A 157 0.63 -1.42 7.56
C PRO A 157 1.23 -0.23 8.34
N LEU A 158 2.52 -0.27 8.72
CA LEU A 158 3.14 0.79 9.51
C LEU A 158 3.29 2.09 8.70
N ASP A 159 3.38 3.23 9.39
CA ASP A 159 3.49 4.55 8.76
C ASP A 159 4.72 4.67 7.85
N GLY A 160 5.84 4.10 8.29
CA GLY A 160 7.08 4.01 7.55
C GLY A 160 6.89 3.32 6.21
N GLY A 161 6.00 2.33 6.11
CA GLY A 161 5.64 1.71 4.84
C GLY A 161 4.99 2.70 3.87
N ARG A 162 4.07 3.53 4.35
CA ARG A 162 3.38 4.53 3.52
C ARG A 162 4.32 5.63 3.07
N ILE A 163 5.19 6.11 3.98
CA ILE A 163 6.26 7.07 3.68
C ILE A 163 7.25 6.47 2.66
N ALA A 164 7.75 5.27 2.93
CA ALA A 164 8.70 4.58 2.08
C ALA A 164 8.11 4.27 0.70
N GLY A 165 6.81 4.00 0.61
CA GLY A 165 6.11 3.80 -0.66
C GLY A 165 6.18 5.04 -1.57
N ALA A 166 6.06 6.24 -1.00
CA ALA A 166 6.19 7.51 -1.71
C ALA A 166 7.63 7.83 -2.12
N ILE A 167 8.63 7.37 -1.34
CA ILE A 167 10.05 7.53 -1.66
C ILE A 167 10.47 6.52 -2.74
N SER A 168 10.36 5.23 -2.42
CA SER A 168 10.69 4.10 -3.29
C SER A 168 10.12 2.80 -2.74
N THR A 169 9.35 2.08 -3.57
CA THR A 169 8.83 0.74 -3.25
C THR A 169 9.94 -0.28 -2.95
N LYS A 170 11.20 -0.03 -3.34
CA LYS A 170 12.34 -0.91 -3.01
C LYS A 170 12.65 -0.92 -1.51
N LEU A 171 12.39 0.17 -0.79
CA LEU A 171 12.58 0.26 0.65
C LEU A 171 11.68 -0.71 1.42
N TRP A 172 10.55 -1.13 0.83
CA TRP A 172 9.66 -2.13 1.44
C TRP A 172 10.32 -3.48 1.63
N VAL A 173 11.17 -3.90 0.69
CA VAL A 173 11.89 -5.17 0.79
C VAL A 173 12.86 -5.11 1.97
N VAL A 174 13.55 -3.98 2.15
CA VAL A 174 14.43 -3.74 3.29
C VAL A 174 13.64 -3.79 4.60
N GLY A 175 12.48 -3.12 4.66
CA GLY A 175 11.59 -3.14 5.84
C GLY A 175 11.08 -4.54 6.17
N LEU A 176 10.69 -5.33 5.16
CA LEU A 176 10.27 -6.72 5.33
C LEU A 176 11.37 -7.60 5.91
N ILE A 177 12.62 -7.45 5.44
CA ILE A 177 13.76 -8.18 5.97
C ILE A 177 14.02 -7.79 7.43
N ILE A 178 14.07 -6.49 7.73
CA ILE A 178 14.27 -5.98 9.10
C ILE A 178 13.19 -6.54 10.04
N LEU A 179 11.93 -6.47 9.62
CA LEU A 179 10.80 -6.94 10.42
C LEU A 179 10.81 -8.46 10.61
N LEU A 180 11.24 -9.23 9.61
CA LEU A 180 11.40 -10.68 9.71
C LEU A 180 12.53 -11.06 10.68
N VAL A 181 13.68 -10.39 10.59
CA VAL A 181 14.79 -10.58 11.54
C VAL A 181 14.32 -10.29 12.96
N TYR A 182 13.61 -9.17 13.17
CA TYR A 182 13.03 -8.82 14.46
C TYR A 182 12.02 -9.89 14.95
N ALA A 183 11.11 -10.34 14.09
CA ALA A 183 10.09 -11.33 14.45
C ALA A 183 10.71 -12.65 14.90
N VAL A 184 11.76 -13.11 14.23
CA VAL A 184 12.51 -14.32 14.57
C VAL A 184 13.31 -14.12 15.86
N ALA A 185 14.08 -13.03 15.98
CA ALA A 185 14.93 -12.78 17.14
C ALA A 185 14.12 -12.60 18.44
N ALA A 186 12.97 -11.92 18.36
CA ALA A 186 12.11 -11.66 19.50
C ALA A 186 11.05 -12.75 19.75
N PHE A 187 11.01 -13.81 18.93
CA PHE A 187 9.92 -14.81 18.90
C PHE A 187 8.53 -14.17 18.92
N SER A 188 8.38 -13.04 18.21
CA SER A 188 7.20 -12.19 18.28
C SER A 188 6.12 -12.67 17.32
N ILE A 189 5.04 -13.23 17.86
CA ILE A 189 3.84 -13.62 17.09
C ILE A 189 3.30 -12.42 16.31
N MET A 190 3.29 -11.24 16.91
CA MET A 190 2.87 -10.00 16.25
C MET A 190 3.82 -9.62 15.11
N GLY A 191 5.13 -9.77 15.31
CA GLY A 191 6.13 -9.56 14.25
C GLY A 191 5.86 -10.44 13.03
N PHE A 192 5.61 -11.73 13.22
CA PHE A 192 5.25 -12.64 12.12
C PHE A 192 3.94 -12.24 11.42
N PHE A 193 2.93 -11.82 12.18
CA PHE A 193 1.67 -11.33 11.60
C PHE A 193 1.89 -10.08 10.74
N LEU A 194 2.70 -9.13 11.20
CA LEU A 194 3.04 -7.93 10.42
C LEU A 194 3.86 -8.26 9.17
N VAL A 195 4.77 -9.24 9.22
CA VAL A 195 5.49 -9.72 8.02
C VAL A 195 4.50 -10.28 6.99
N LEU A 196 3.54 -11.11 7.43
CA LEU A 196 2.52 -11.67 6.54
C LEU A 196 1.71 -10.56 5.84
N LEU A 197 1.27 -9.54 6.60
CA LEU A 197 0.56 -8.38 6.05
C LEU A 197 1.44 -7.56 5.10
N GLY A 198 2.70 -7.34 5.45
CA GLY A 198 3.66 -6.63 4.60
C GLY A 198 3.92 -7.36 3.28
N VAL A 199 4.05 -8.68 3.30
CA VAL A 199 4.20 -9.50 2.09
C VAL A 199 2.94 -9.42 1.23
N SER A 200 1.75 -9.56 1.85
CA SER A 200 0.47 -9.46 1.13
C SER A 200 0.28 -8.10 0.46
N THR A 201 0.62 -7.01 1.15
CA THR A 201 0.52 -5.65 0.59
C THR A 201 1.54 -5.43 -0.52
N TRP A 202 2.77 -5.91 -0.37
CA TRP A 202 3.79 -5.86 -1.41
C TRP A 202 3.38 -6.61 -2.69
N PHE A 203 2.79 -7.80 -2.56
CA PHE A 203 2.25 -8.54 -3.72
C PHE A 203 1.14 -7.78 -4.42
N SER A 204 0.20 -7.20 -3.66
CA SER A 204 -0.87 -6.36 -4.22
C SER A 204 -0.33 -5.14 -4.96
N LEU A 205 0.72 -4.50 -4.44
CA LEU A 205 1.40 -3.38 -5.11
C LEU A 205 2.07 -3.81 -6.41
N ARG A 206 2.80 -4.94 -6.40
CA ARG A 206 3.42 -5.48 -7.62
C ARG A 206 2.40 -5.83 -8.69
N LYS A 207 1.24 -6.35 -8.29
CA LYS A 207 0.14 -6.64 -9.20
C LYS A 207 -0.35 -5.36 -9.89
N ARG A 208 -0.60 -4.29 -9.11
CA ARG A 208 -1.01 -2.98 -9.65
C ARG A 208 0.03 -2.32 -10.54
N GLN A 209 1.31 -2.43 -10.20
CA GLN A 209 2.41 -1.94 -11.05
C GLN A 209 2.44 -2.68 -12.38
N LYS A 210 2.25 -4.01 -12.35
CA LYS A 210 2.14 -4.81 -13.57
C LYS A 210 0.95 -4.38 -14.42
N GLU A 211 -0.24 -4.20 -13.83
CA GLU A 211 -1.44 -3.73 -14.53
C GLU A 211 -1.20 -2.36 -15.20
N ALA A 212 -0.53 -1.43 -14.52
CA ALA A 212 -0.20 -0.12 -15.09
C ALA A 212 0.85 -0.19 -16.22
N ASP A 213 1.82 -1.09 -16.13
CA ASP A 213 2.80 -1.32 -17.20
C ASP A 213 2.15 -2.01 -18.42
N ASP A 214 1.19 -2.90 -18.18
CA ASP A 214 0.40 -3.57 -19.21
C ASP A 214 -0.47 -2.52 -19.95
N ALA A 215 -1.19 -1.66 -19.21
CA ALA A 215 -1.97 -0.54 -19.75
C ALA A 215 -1.11 0.47 -20.53
N ALA A 216 0.12 0.74 -20.07
CA ALA A 216 1.05 1.64 -20.77
C ALA A 216 1.45 1.12 -22.15
N ALA A 217 1.70 -0.19 -22.26
CA ALA A 217 2.04 -0.83 -23.53
C ALA A 217 0.83 -0.90 -24.47
N GLU A 218 -0.37 -1.10 -23.90
CA GLU A 218 -1.63 -1.03 -24.64
C GLU A 218 -1.85 0.37 -25.24
N GLU A 219 -1.68 1.42 -24.45
CA GLU A 219 -1.81 2.81 -24.91
C GLU A 219 -0.86 3.17 -26.05
N GLU A 220 0.41 2.72 -25.97
CA GLU A 220 1.42 2.91 -27.01
C GLU A 220 0.97 2.24 -28.33
N THR A 221 0.48 1.01 -28.24
CA THR A 221 0.04 0.20 -29.39
C THR A 221 -1.23 0.78 -30.03
N TYR A 222 -2.25 1.09 -29.22
CA TYR A 222 -3.49 1.72 -29.66
C TYR A 222 -3.23 3.05 -30.35
N SER A 223 -2.45 3.94 -29.72
CA SER A 223 -2.14 5.26 -30.28
C SER A 223 -1.45 5.16 -31.64
N TYR A 224 -0.52 4.21 -31.80
CA TYR A 224 0.18 3.97 -33.06
C TYR A 224 -0.77 3.52 -34.18
N TYR A 225 -1.58 2.49 -33.94
CA TYR A 225 -2.45 1.92 -34.97
C TYR A 225 -3.67 2.79 -35.26
N LEU A 226 -4.30 3.40 -34.25
CA LEU A 226 -5.41 4.35 -34.47
C LEU A 226 -4.99 5.54 -35.33
N GLN A 227 -3.80 6.12 -35.07
CA GLN A 227 -3.29 7.22 -35.89
C GLN A 227 -3.02 6.76 -37.34
N ARG A 228 -2.64 5.50 -37.53
CA ARG A 228 -2.38 4.93 -38.86
C ARG A 228 -3.68 4.64 -39.61
N LEU A 229 -4.64 4.00 -38.96
CA LEU A 229 -5.99 3.74 -39.47
C LEU A 229 -6.68 5.05 -39.87
N ARG A 230 -6.61 6.08 -39.02
CA ARG A 230 -7.22 7.40 -39.31
C ARG A 230 -6.57 8.07 -40.52
N ARG A 231 -5.24 8.04 -40.63
CA ARG A 231 -4.52 8.58 -41.80
C ARG A 231 -4.87 7.86 -43.09
N GLU A 232 -4.99 6.53 -43.04
CA GLU A 232 -5.38 5.75 -44.21
C GLU A 232 -6.82 6.06 -44.63
N TRP A 233 -7.73 6.12 -43.65
CA TRP A 233 -9.11 6.51 -43.87
C TRP A 233 -9.25 7.91 -44.48
N GLU A 234 -8.56 8.91 -43.95
CA GLU A 234 -8.59 10.29 -44.47
C GLU A 234 -8.03 10.39 -45.90
N ALA A 235 -7.04 9.56 -46.25
CA ALA A 235 -6.39 9.59 -47.55
C ALA A 235 -7.12 8.79 -48.63
N TYR A 236 -7.69 7.63 -48.27
CA TYR A 236 -8.19 6.65 -49.22
C TYR A 236 -9.63 6.22 -48.96
N GLY A 237 -10.20 6.59 -47.81
CA GLY A 237 -11.54 6.13 -47.45
C GLY A 237 -11.62 4.63 -47.15
N ALA A 238 -10.49 4.02 -46.79
CA ALA A 238 -10.37 2.61 -46.44
C ALA A 238 -9.35 2.46 -45.31
N VAL A 239 -9.41 1.31 -44.61
CA VAL A 239 -8.48 0.98 -43.51
C VAL A 239 -7.78 -0.38 -43.71
N HIS A 240 -8.11 -1.07 -44.80
CA HIS A 240 -7.68 -2.44 -45.09
C HIS A 240 -6.16 -2.65 -44.97
N ARG A 241 -5.34 -1.73 -45.47
CA ARG A 241 -3.88 -1.93 -45.45
C ARG A 241 -3.35 -1.98 -44.03
N THR A 242 -3.86 -1.11 -43.16
CA THR A 242 -3.45 -1.07 -41.76
C THR A 242 -4.03 -2.26 -40.98
N VAL A 243 -5.28 -2.66 -41.26
CA VAL A 243 -5.89 -3.86 -40.66
C VAL A 243 -5.08 -5.11 -41.03
N PHE A 244 -4.76 -5.30 -42.30
CA PHE A 244 -3.91 -6.40 -42.76
C PHE A 244 -2.52 -6.40 -42.08
N GLN A 245 -1.93 -5.23 -41.88
CA GLN A 245 -0.64 -5.12 -41.16
C GLN A 245 -0.77 -5.50 -39.68
N MET A 246 -1.85 -5.08 -39.03
CA MET A 246 -2.16 -5.47 -37.65
C MET A 246 -2.32 -6.98 -37.53
N GLU A 247 -3.07 -7.62 -38.45
CA GLU A 247 -3.30 -9.06 -38.45
C GLU A 247 -2.01 -9.87 -38.63
N ASN A 248 -1.13 -9.43 -39.54
CA ASN A 248 0.17 -10.07 -39.74
C ASN A 248 1.06 -9.94 -38.50
N HIS A 249 1.14 -8.74 -37.93
CA HIS A 249 1.95 -8.47 -36.74
C HIS A 249 1.45 -9.27 -35.54
N ARG A 250 0.13 -9.29 -35.33
CA ARG A 250 -0.55 -10.13 -34.34
C ARG A 250 -0.18 -11.61 -34.53
N SER A 251 -0.27 -12.11 -35.77
CA SER A 251 0.04 -13.51 -36.08
C SER A 251 1.49 -13.88 -35.81
N GLU A 252 2.44 -12.97 -36.11
CA GLU A 252 3.85 -13.14 -35.79
C GLU A 252 4.07 -13.26 -34.27
N LEU A 253 3.51 -12.34 -33.50
CA LEU A 253 3.61 -12.36 -32.04
C LEU A 253 2.94 -13.61 -31.44
N GLN A 254 1.80 -14.03 -31.97
CA GLN A 254 1.11 -15.25 -31.55
C GLN A 254 1.95 -16.51 -31.79
N LEU A 255 2.65 -16.60 -32.93
CA LEU A 255 3.55 -17.71 -33.23
C LEU A 255 4.73 -17.75 -32.24
N ARG A 256 5.29 -16.59 -31.91
CA ARG A 256 6.36 -16.47 -30.90
C ARG A 256 5.86 -16.79 -29.48
N ALA A 257 4.61 -16.43 -29.16
CA ALA A 257 3.93 -16.80 -27.91
C ALA A 257 3.84 -18.32 -27.77
N ASN A 258 3.37 -19.00 -28.82
CA ASN A 258 3.21 -20.46 -28.85
C ASN A 258 4.55 -21.21 -28.72
N ARG A 259 5.67 -20.58 -29.12
CA ARG A 259 7.02 -21.12 -28.95
C ARG A 259 7.63 -20.84 -27.57
N GLY A 260 6.93 -20.14 -26.70
CA GLY A 260 7.40 -19.77 -25.36
C GLY A 260 8.53 -18.74 -25.34
N SER A 261 8.77 -18.06 -26.47
CA SER A 261 9.88 -17.12 -26.65
C SER A 261 9.45 -15.65 -26.66
N LEU A 262 8.25 -15.35 -26.18
CA LEU A 262 7.68 -14.00 -26.24
C LEU A 262 8.07 -13.16 -25.02
N PRO A 263 8.83 -12.07 -25.18
CA PRO A 263 9.12 -11.13 -24.10
C PRO A 263 7.84 -10.52 -23.51
N ALA A 264 7.88 -10.13 -22.23
CA ALA A 264 6.74 -9.53 -21.56
C ALA A 264 6.19 -8.27 -22.25
N LYS A 265 7.06 -7.46 -22.88
CA LYS A 265 6.64 -6.27 -23.64
C LYS A 265 5.78 -6.67 -24.85
N GLU A 266 6.26 -7.61 -25.66
CA GLU A 266 5.54 -8.09 -26.84
C GLU A 266 4.27 -8.88 -26.49
N ALA A 267 4.24 -9.56 -25.33
CA ALA A 267 3.02 -10.20 -24.83
C ALA A 267 1.90 -9.19 -24.54
N ARG A 268 2.25 -7.99 -24.06
CA ARG A 268 1.28 -6.90 -23.83
C ARG A 268 0.81 -6.31 -25.15
N GLU A 269 1.72 -6.12 -26.09
CA GLU A 269 1.43 -5.66 -27.44
C GLU A 269 0.47 -6.61 -28.18
N LEU A 270 0.68 -7.92 -28.06
CA LEU A 270 -0.21 -8.94 -28.62
C LEU A 270 -1.65 -8.81 -28.09
N LEU A 271 -1.83 -8.59 -26.78
CA LEU A 271 -3.16 -8.38 -26.18
C LEU A 271 -3.85 -7.12 -26.72
N ALA A 272 -3.08 -6.05 -26.97
CA ALA A 272 -3.61 -4.83 -27.56
C ALA A 272 -4.01 -5.05 -29.03
N LEU A 273 -3.18 -5.75 -29.79
CA LEU A 273 -3.45 -6.12 -31.18
C LEU A 273 -4.65 -7.04 -31.33
N ASP A 274 -4.86 -8.00 -30.41
CA ASP A 274 -6.05 -8.85 -30.41
C ASP A 274 -7.32 -8.00 -30.44
N ARG A 275 -7.42 -7.04 -29.52
CA ARG A 275 -8.59 -6.15 -29.37
C ARG A 275 -8.76 -5.21 -30.56
N LEU A 276 -7.68 -4.58 -31.02
CA LEU A 276 -7.71 -3.69 -32.18
C LEU A 276 -8.11 -4.45 -33.45
N THR A 277 -7.55 -5.64 -33.65
CA THR A 277 -7.88 -6.49 -34.80
C THR A 277 -9.35 -6.87 -34.76
N ASP A 278 -9.87 -7.32 -33.62
CA ASP A 278 -11.28 -7.70 -33.51
C ASP A 278 -12.23 -6.51 -33.75
N ALA A 279 -11.83 -5.29 -33.39
CA ALA A 279 -12.61 -4.07 -33.64
C ALA A 279 -12.64 -3.66 -35.13
N PHE A 280 -11.54 -3.84 -35.86
CA PHE A 280 -11.41 -3.36 -37.24
C PHE A 280 -11.46 -4.46 -38.32
N ARG A 281 -11.43 -5.74 -37.96
CA ARG A 281 -11.57 -6.88 -38.89
C ARG A 281 -12.76 -6.78 -39.85
N PRO A 282 -13.96 -6.29 -39.43
CA PRO A 282 -15.07 -6.11 -40.36
C PRO A 282 -14.78 -5.19 -41.54
N PHE A 283 -13.74 -4.34 -41.46
CA PHE A 283 -13.36 -3.36 -42.47
C PHE A 283 -12.08 -3.77 -43.23
N ASP A 284 -11.70 -5.05 -43.17
CA ASP A 284 -10.52 -5.58 -43.86
C ASP A 284 -10.73 -5.78 -45.36
N TYR A 285 -11.24 -4.77 -46.06
CA TYR A 285 -11.39 -4.76 -47.51
C TYR A 285 -11.50 -3.32 -48.05
N VAL A 286 -11.37 -3.17 -49.36
CA VAL A 286 -11.52 -1.88 -50.05
C VAL A 286 -13.00 -1.64 -50.35
N MET A 287 -13.55 -0.55 -49.83
CA MET A 287 -14.94 -0.18 -50.10
C MET A 287 -15.03 0.73 -51.31
N GLU A 288 -16.00 0.50 -52.19
CA GLU A 288 -16.20 1.30 -53.40
C GLU A 288 -17.63 1.86 -53.48
N GLY A 289 -17.77 3.12 -53.90
CA GLY A 289 -19.06 3.71 -54.20
C GLY A 289 -20.00 3.86 -52.99
N GLU A 290 -21.19 3.25 -53.06
CA GLU A 290 -22.24 3.37 -52.03
C GLU A 290 -21.89 2.62 -50.73
N GLU A 291 -21.11 1.54 -50.80
CA GLU A 291 -20.69 0.76 -49.62
C GLU A 291 -19.88 1.61 -48.63
N GLN A 292 -19.07 2.53 -49.16
CA GLN A 292 -18.26 3.42 -48.36
C GLN A 292 -19.12 4.39 -47.52
N GLN A 293 -20.28 4.81 -48.05
CA GLN A 293 -21.24 5.65 -47.33
C GLN A 293 -22.07 4.84 -46.33
N GLU A 294 -22.42 3.60 -46.68
CA GLU A 294 -23.21 2.71 -45.82
C GLU A 294 -22.44 2.27 -44.57
N GLN A 295 -21.13 2.02 -44.70
CA GLN A 295 -20.31 1.55 -43.58
C GLN A 295 -19.61 2.66 -42.80
N LEU A 296 -19.66 3.91 -43.28
CA LEU A 296 -19.10 5.07 -42.59
C LEU A 296 -19.55 5.15 -41.11
N PRO A 297 -20.83 4.97 -40.76
CA PRO A 297 -21.27 5.01 -39.37
C PRO A 297 -20.66 3.88 -38.53
N ALA A 298 -20.56 2.66 -39.07
CA ALA A 298 -20.00 1.51 -38.37
C ALA A 298 -18.50 1.68 -38.11
N LEU A 299 -17.76 2.21 -39.10
CA LEU A 299 -16.34 2.50 -38.94
C LEU A 299 -16.09 3.62 -37.93
N GLN A 300 -16.90 4.69 -37.99
CA GLN A 300 -16.83 5.78 -36.99
C GLN A 300 -17.13 5.26 -35.59
N GLU A 301 -18.12 4.37 -35.44
CA GLU A 301 -18.44 3.74 -34.16
C GLU A 301 -17.27 2.87 -33.66
N ALA A 302 -16.60 2.11 -34.54
CA ALA A 302 -15.42 1.34 -34.19
C ALA A 302 -14.28 2.25 -33.68
N PHE A 303 -13.99 3.36 -34.37
CA PHE A 303 -13.04 4.36 -33.89
C PHE A 303 -13.45 4.91 -32.52
N GLN A 304 -14.71 5.30 -32.34
CA GLN A 304 -15.19 5.86 -31.07
C GLN A 304 -15.05 4.86 -29.92
N ARG A 305 -15.46 3.60 -30.09
CA ARG A 305 -15.35 2.56 -29.05
C ARG A 305 -13.89 2.34 -28.64
N VAL A 306 -12.98 2.26 -29.61
CA VAL A 306 -11.56 2.02 -29.33
C VAL A 306 -10.90 3.26 -28.70
N GLU A 307 -11.27 4.47 -29.12
CA GLU A 307 -10.82 5.73 -28.51
C GLU A 307 -11.35 5.90 -27.07
N GLU A 308 -12.60 5.51 -26.80
CA GLU A 308 -13.19 5.54 -25.45
C GLU A 308 -12.46 4.56 -24.52
N GLN A 309 -12.24 3.33 -24.98
CA GLN A 309 -11.48 2.32 -24.24
C GLN A 309 -10.04 2.79 -23.94
N LEU A 310 -9.39 3.44 -24.92
CA LEU A 310 -8.06 4.04 -24.73
C LEU A 310 -8.09 5.12 -23.66
N ARG A 311 -9.11 5.98 -23.64
CA ARG A 311 -9.27 7.03 -22.63
C ARG A 311 -9.49 6.46 -21.23
N GLU A 312 -10.33 5.43 -21.09
CA GLU A 312 -10.55 4.75 -19.81
C GLU A 312 -9.25 4.13 -19.29
N THR A 313 -8.53 3.41 -20.15
CA THR A 313 -7.26 2.76 -19.82
C THR A 313 -6.18 3.79 -19.44
N ALA A 314 -6.11 4.90 -20.18
CA ALA A 314 -5.20 6.01 -19.89
C ALA A 314 -5.53 6.70 -18.56
N ALA A 315 -6.83 6.90 -18.25
CA ALA A 315 -7.28 7.47 -17.00
C ALA A 315 -6.95 6.55 -15.80
N GLU A 316 -7.13 5.25 -15.94
CA GLU A 316 -6.74 4.26 -14.92
C GLU A 316 -5.22 4.26 -14.69
N ARG A 317 -4.43 4.28 -15.77
CA ARG A 317 -2.96 4.36 -15.72
C ARG A 317 -2.49 5.65 -15.05
N GLU A 318 -3.06 6.78 -15.41
CA GLU A 318 -2.73 8.08 -14.82
C GLU A 318 -3.03 8.08 -13.31
N GLY A 319 -4.16 7.48 -12.91
CA GLY A 319 -4.49 7.24 -11.51
C GLY A 319 -3.41 6.44 -10.76
N ILE A 320 -2.92 5.35 -11.33
CA ILE A 320 -1.89 4.50 -10.70
C ILE A 320 -0.52 5.22 -10.67
N ARG A 321 -0.15 5.94 -11.74
CA ARG A 321 1.15 6.61 -11.86
C ARG A 321 1.28 7.79 -10.89
N ASN A 322 0.23 8.62 -10.80
CA ASN A 322 0.20 9.79 -9.93
C ASN A 322 0.10 9.41 -8.45
N TYR A 323 -0.45 8.23 -8.14
CA TYR A 323 -0.56 7.74 -6.77
C TYR A 323 0.80 7.44 -6.12
N TYR A 324 1.83 7.04 -6.87
CA TYR A 324 3.11 6.55 -6.31
C TYR A 324 4.34 7.45 -6.55
N GLN A 325 4.23 8.59 -7.22
CA GLN A 325 5.41 9.37 -7.61
C GLN A 325 5.44 10.78 -7.00
N LEU A 326 6.41 10.99 -6.10
CA LEU A 326 6.90 12.33 -5.73
C LEU A 326 7.88 12.86 -6.78
N SER A 327 7.96 14.18 -6.94
CA SER A 327 9.02 14.80 -7.73
C SER A 327 10.41 14.50 -7.13
N GLY A 328 11.48 14.57 -7.93
CA GLY A 328 12.84 14.24 -7.46
C GLY A 328 13.27 15.05 -6.23
N ARG A 329 12.92 16.34 -6.18
CA ARG A 329 13.20 17.22 -5.03
C ARG A 329 12.37 16.83 -3.81
N GLU A 330 11.06 16.59 -3.99
CA GLU A 330 10.19 16.16 -2.89
C GLU A 330 10.65 14.82 -2.31
N ARG A 331 11.04 13.86 -3.15
CA ARG A 331 11.57 12.56 -2.73
C ARG A 331 12.79 12.71 -1.81
N VAL A 332 13.73 13.58 -2.16
CA VAL A 332 14.93 13.84 -1.34
C VAL A 332 14.56 14.51 -0.02
N GLN A 333 13.68 15.51 -0.05
CA GLN A 333 13.20 16.18 1.17
C GLN A 333 12.49 15.20 2.11
N THR A 334 11.57 14.40 1.57
CA THR A 334 10.88 13.32 2.28
C THR A 334 11.89 12.34 2.90
N LEU A 335 12.88 11.87 2.13
CA LEU A 335 13.90 10.97 2.67
C LEU A 335 14.72 11.61 3.81
N ILE A 336 15.13 12.87 3.68
CA ILE A 336 15.87 13.57 4.74
C ILE A 336 15.03 13.68 6.02
N ILE A 337 13.77 14.11 5.91
CA ILE A 337 12.85 14.20 7.05
C ILE A 337 12.65 12.83 7.70
N TYR A 338 12.50 11.78 6.89
CA TYR A 338 12.36 10.41 7.37
C TYR A 338 13.58 9.95 8.18
N LEU A 339 14.79 10.17 7.67
CA LEU A 339 16.04 9.80 8.34
C LEU A 339 16.27 10.60 9.63
N LEU A 340 15.98 11.90 9.62
CA LEU A 340 16.06 12.74 10.82
C LEU A 340 15.10 12.25 11.90
N LEU A 341 13.86 11.93 11.53
CA LEU A 341 12.85 11.46 12.47
C LEU A 341 13.24 10.09 13.05
N LEU A 342 13.74 9.17 12.21
CA LEU A 342 14.31 7.89 12.65
C LEU A 342 15.45 8.09 13.65
N ALA A 343 16.40 8.99 13.34
CA ALA A 343 17.54 9.25 14.20
C ALA A 343 17.12 9.81 15.57
N VAL A 344 16.24 10.82 15.59
CA VAL A 344 15.75 11.43 16.83
C VAL A 344 14.97 10.42 17.68
N LEU A 345 14.01 9.72 17.09
CA LEU A 345 13.18 8.75 17.81
C LEU A 345 13.99 7.56 18.31
N GLY A 346 14.90 7.04 17.48
CA GLY A 346 15.79 5.95 17.85
C GLY A 346 16.74 6.34 18.97
N TYR A 347 17.30 7.56 18.91
CA TYR A 347 18.13 8.11 19.98
C TYR A 347 17.34 8.29 21.28
N SER A 348 16.12 8.85 21.22
CA SER A 348 15.26 9.00 22.40
C SER A 348 14.91 7.65 23.04
N ALA A 349 14.58 6.64 22.23
CA ALA A 349 14.30 5.29 22.71
C ALA A 349 15.54 4.66 23.39
N TYR A 350 16.70 4.76 22.75
CA TYR A 350 17.96 4.25 23.30
C TYR A 350 18.35 4.94 24.60
N TYR A 351 18.34 6.27 24.62
CA TYR A 351 18.75 7.07 25.77
C TYR A 351 17.81 6.87 26.96
N GLY A 352 16.49 6.87 26.73
CA GLY A 352 15.55 6.56 27.79
C GLY A 352 15.76 5.16 28.37
N ASN A 353 16.16 4.19 27.54
CA ASN A 353 16.38 2.81 28.00
C ASN A 353 17.62 2.73 28.89
N GLN A 354 18.68 3.48 28.57
CA GLN A 354 19.86 3.60 29.44
C GLN A 354 19.47 4.17 30.81
N ILE A 355 18.65 5.23 30.83
CA ILE A 355 18.15 5.80 32.07
C ILE A 355 17.41 4.76 32.93
N LEU A 356 16.51 3.96 32.32
CA LEU A 356 15.75 2.95 33.07
C LEU A 356 16.65 1.83 33.60
N LEU A 357 17.73 1.47 32.90
CA LEU A 357 18.68 0.46 33.36
C LEU A 357 19.50 0.93 34.57
N GLU A 358 19.72 2.24 34.69
CA GLU A 358 20.39 2.86 35.84
C GLU A 358 19.46 3.00 37.07
N HIS A 359 18.14 2.82 36.89
CA HIS A 359 17.12 2.91 37.93
C HIS A 359 16.17 1.69 37.92
N PRO A 360 16.64 0.48 38.33
CA PRO A 360 15.90 -0.79 38.23
C PRO A 360 14.69 -0.93 39.16
#